data_AF-A0A069D2H2-F1
#
_entry.id   AF-A0A069D2H2-F1
#
_cell.length_a   1.000
_cell.length_b   1.000
_cell.length_c   1.000
_cell.angle_alpha   90.00
_cell.angle_beta   90.00
_cell.angle_gamma   90.00
#
_symmetry.space_group_name_H-M   'P 1'
#
loop_
_entity.id
_entity.type
_entity.pdbx_description
1 polymer ?
#
loop_
_entity_poly.entity_id
_entity_poly.type
_entity_poly.pdbx_seq_one_letter_code
_entity_poly.pdbx_strand_id
1 'polypeptide(L)'
;MIDQGEVEPNKIGKTVLVIDEAQDMSIEEHALVKALMTRNEEMRIIAVGDDDQNIYDFRGSDSRYMYQLTQEPGSKFIEMTENYRSAHHPVKFANEFVQGISQRMKSTPIISMKKEDGWVAVTRHQSKYMYQPLVEELIHNQMNNNNSCALTQTNEEAVILVALLRKQGINSKLIQSMEGFPFWNLVEVRYFWKYIDKRVKTPLIPDALWEDAKRVTFAAYEKSQSLTYIKRCVQLFEQTNKAKYFSDFKEFILESSLEDFCDVSGTDVVVSTIHKAKGREFDDVYMLISDNYSKDAHLMRRYYVGMTRAKNRLFVHTNSSSFNHLGVDRYTDDQQQYTMPEEIVLQLSHKDVNLGFFKGLKQEVLVLRSGDALNYNNFCLYNTLTNKPVAKLSQNMQTTLLGWQEQGYKVKSASVRFIVAWKPKDAQKDESETAVLLADLVLSL
;
A
#
# COMPACT_ATOMS: atom_id res chain seq x y z
N MET A 1 -29.80 13.29 5.67
CA MET A 1 -30.62 12.09 5.93
C MET A 1 -30.89 11.88 7.42
N ILE A 2 -29.92 11.44 8.23
CA ILE A 2 -30.14 11.18 9.68
C ILE A 2 -30.56 12.46 10.42
N ASP A 3 -29.82 13.55 10.27
CA ASP A 3 -30.15 14.83 10.92
C ASP A 3 -31.45 15.46 10.40
N GLN A 4 -31.87 15.09 9.19
CA GLN A 4 -33.13 15.54 8.59
C GLN A 4 -34.33 14.69 9.04
N GLY A 5 -34.12 13.65 9.86
CA GLY A 5 -35.19 12.76 10.33
C GLY A 5 -35.70 11.79 9.26
N GLU A 6 -34.96 11.62 8.16
CA GLU A 6 -35.33 10.75 7.04
C GLU A 6 -35.01 9.27 7.31
N VAL A 7 -34.38 8.97 8.46
CA VAL A 7 -34.02 7.62 8.90
C VAL A 7 -34.87 7.25 10.12
N GLU A 8 -35.59 6.13 10.02
CA GLU A 8 -36.42 5.61 11.11
C GLU A 8 -35.58 5.35 12.38
N PRO A 9 -35.98 5.84 13.57
CA PRO A 9 -35.23 5.67 14.82
C PRO A 9 -34.90 4.21 15.16
N ASN A 10 -35.79 3.28 14.82
CA ASN A 10 -35.59 1.84 15.05
C ASN A 10 -34.42 1.25 14.22
N LYS A 11 -34.02 1.91 13.13
CA LYS A 11 -32.82 1.54 12.34
C LYS A 11 -31.51 2.03 12.98
N ILE A 12 -31.59 2.91 13.97
CA ILE A 12 -30.48 3.43 14.80
C ILE A 12 -30.38 2.62 16.11
N GLY A 13 -31.12 1.52 16.25
CA GLY A 13 -31.24 0.71 17.48
C GLY A 13 -29.99 -0.07 17.91
N LYS A 14 -28.78 0.32 17.48
CA LYS A 14 -27.54 -0.23 18.00
C LYS A 14 -27.18 0.47 19.31
N THR A 15 -27.11 -0.30 20.40
CA THR A 15 -26.75 0.22 21.72
C THR A 15 -25.25 0.51 21.86
N VAL A 16 -24.40 -0.12 21.03
CA VAL A 16 -22.94 0.06 21.10
C VAL A 16 -22.37 0.22 19.69
N LEU A 17 -21.54 1.25 19.50
CA LEU A 17 -20.71 1.46 18.31
C LEU A 17 -19.24 1.38 18.73
N VAL A 18 -18.50 0.46 18.12
CA VAL A 18 -17.05 0.33 18.30
C VAL A 18 -16.38 0.83 17.04
N ILE A 19 -15.47 1.79 17.20
CA ILE A 19 -14.69 2.38 16.13
C ILE A 19 -13.24 1.96 16.38
N ASP A 20 -12.71 1.12 15.51
CA ASP A 20 -11.30 0.75 15.51
C ASP A 20 -10.51 1.72 14.61
N GLU A 21 -9.21 1.86 14.86
CA GLU A 21 -8.32 2.79 14.14
C GLU A 21 -8.86 4.24 14.07
N ALA A 22 -9.50 4.71 15.16
CA ALA A 22 -10.23 5.98 15.22
C ALA A 22 -9.36 7.22 14.91
N GLN A 23 -8.02 7.10 14.98
CA GLN A 23 -7.12 8.16 14.55
C GLN A 23 -7.19 8.44 13.04
N ASP A 24 -7.66 7.49 12.23
CA ASP A 24 -7.75 7.63 10.77
C ASP A 24 -9.14 8.11 10.30
N MET A 25 -9.98 8.54 11.23
CA MET A 25 -11.35 9.00 10.94
C MET A 25 -11.35 10.25 10.05
N SER A 26 -12.22 10.28 9.04
CA SER A 26 -12.47 11.47 8.20
C SER A 26 -13.51 12.42 8.82
N ILE A 27 -13.67 13.61 8.24
CA ILE A 27 -14.71 14.55 8.68
C ILE A 27 -16.12 14.00 8.48
N GLU A 28 -16.37 13.27 7.39
CA GLU A 28 -17.66 12.66 7.09
C GLU A 28 -17.98 11.51 8.05
N GLU A 29 -16.98 10.68 8.37
CA GLU A 29 -17.12 9.59 9.33
C GLU A 29 -17.40 10.14 10.73
N HIS A 30 -16.67 11.18 11.15
CA HIS A 30 -16.93 11.86 12.41
C HIS A 30 -18.34 12.47 12.46
N ALA A 31 -18.78 13.12 11.37
CA ALA A 31 -20.13 13.68 11.28
C ALA A 31 -21.21 12.60 11.39
N LEU A 32 -20.99 11.43 10.75
CA LEU A 32 -21.89 10.28 10.88
C LEU A 32 -21.96 9.78 12.33
N VAL A 33 -20.81 9.62 13.00
CA VAL A 33 -20.76 9.21 14.41
C VAL A 33 -21.54 10.19 15.29
N LYS A 34 -21.32 11.50 15.12
CA LYS A 34 -22.04 12.55 15.86
C LYS A 34 -23.55 12.52 15.60
N ALA A 35 -23.98 12.29 14.36
CA ALA A 35 -25.40 12.18 14.02
C ALA A 35 -26.04 10.95 14.70
N LEU A 36 -25.33 9.81 14.75
CA LEU A 36 -25.79 8.60 15.43
C LEU A 36 -25.92 8.82 16.95
N MET A 37 -24.93 9.44 17.59
CA MET A 37 -24.99 9.80 19.02
C MET A 37 -26.19 10.69 19.34
N THR A 38 -26.40 11.71 18.52
CA THR A 38 -27.45 12.73 18.76
C THR A 38 -28.85 12.12 18.64
N ARG A 39 -29.01 11.09 17.79
CA ARG A 39 -30.30 10.43 17.54
C ARG A 39 -30.57 9.22 18.43
N ASN A 40 -29.58 8.75 19.18
CA ASN A 40 -29.70 7.60 20.07
C ASN A 40 -29.00 7.88 21.40
N GLU A 41 -29.77 8.37 22.38
CA GLU A 41 -29.28 8.71 23.72
C GLU A 41 -28.72 7.51 24.50
N GLU A 42 -29.12 6.29 24.16
CA GLU A 42 -28.62 5.06 24.79
C GLU A 42 -27.38 4.48 24.08
N MET A 43 -26.93 5.08 22.98
CA MET A 43 -25.76 4.60 22.24
C MET A 43 -24.48 4.86 23.03
N ARG A 44 -23.72 3.79 23.29
CA ARG A 44 -22.36 3.85 23.81
C ARG A 44 -21.35 3.77 22.68
N ILE A 45 -20.40 4.70 22.66
CA ILE A 45 -19.28 4.67 21.73
C ILE A 45 -18.02 4.20 22.44
N ILE A 46 -17.27 3.33 21.76
CA ILE A 46 -15.92 2.94 22.13
C ILE A 46 -15.05 3.21 20.92
N ALA A 47 -14.25 4.27 20.98
CA ALA A 47 -13.26 4.59 19.96
C ALA A 47 -11.87 4.13 20.44
N VAL A 48 -11.18 3.34 19.62
CA VAL A 48 -9.86 2.78 19.88
C VAL A 48 -8.92 3.25 18.77
N GLY A 49 -7.72 3.71 19.11
CA GLY A 49 -6.76 4.20 18.14
C GLY A 49 -5.46 4.68 18.75
N ASP A 50 -4.51 5.03 17.89
CA ASP A 50 -3.19 5.56 18.24
C ASP A 50 -2.89 6.80 17.39
N ASP A 51 -2.91 7.99 18.00
CA ASP A 51 -2.69 9.26 17.32
C ASP A 51 -1.29 9.42 16.71
N ASP A 52 -0.29 8.70 17.25
CA ASP A 52 1.06 8.67 16.67
C ASP A 52 1.13 7.86 15.38
N GLN A 53 0.09 7.08 15.09
CA GLN A 53 -0.03 6.27 13.87
C GLN A 53 -0.96 6.88 12.82
N ASN A 54 -1.42 8.11 13.02
CA ASN A 54 -2.19 8.84 12.02
C ASN A 54 -1.27 9.28 10.87
N ILE A 55 -1.35 8.55 9.75
CA ILE A 55 -0.50 8.74 8.54
C ILE A 55 -1.30 8.76 7.24
N TYR A 56 -2.64 8.80 7.32
CA TYR A 56 -3.54 8.81 6.16
C TYR A 56 -4.14 10.19 5.86
N ASP A 57 -3.54 11.28 6.33
CA ASP A 57 -4.14 12.63 6.24
C ASP A 57 -4.35 13.11 4.81
N PHE A 58 -3.58 12.57 3.86
CA PHE A 58 -3.78 12.77 2.42
C PHE A 58 -5.13 12.21 1.90
N ARG A 59 -5.79 11.34 2.68
CA ARG A 59 -7.15 10.81 2.45
C ARG A 59 -8.22 11.57 3.24
N GLY A 60 -7.84 12.62 3.96
CA GLY A 60 -8.76 13.42 4.78
C GLY A 60 -8.96 12.92 6.21
N SER A 61 -8.18 11.91 6.65
CA SER A 61 -8.19 11.49 8.04
C SER A 61 -7.57 12.55 8.94
N ASP A 62 -7.99 12.62 10.20
CA ASP A 62 -7.35 13.50 11.17
C ASP A 62 -7.57 13.03 12.62
N SER A 63 -6.49 12.80 13.36
CA SER A 63 -6.54 12.44 14.79
C SER A 63 -7.28 13.46 15.67
N ARG A 64 -7.49 14.71 15.19
CA ARG A 64 -8.34 15.71 15.84
C ARG A 64 -9.77 15.21 16.06
N TYR A 65 -10.32 14.36 15.19
CA TYR A 65 -11.67 13.82 15.38
C TYR A 65 -11.72 12.79 16.52
N MET A 66 -10.68 11.95 16.63
CA MET A 66 -10.52 11.09 17.80
C MET A 66 -10.39 11.93 19.08
N TYR A 67 -9.60 13.01 19.06
CA TYR A 67 -9.53 13.95 20.17
C TYR A 67 -10.88 14.58 20.50
N GLN A 68 -11.66 15.03 19.51
CA GLN A 68 -12.99 15.62 19.74
C GLN A 68 -13.94 14.63 20.46
N LEU A 69 -13.90 13.34 20.11
CA LEU A 69 -14.67 12.31 20.83
C LEU A 69 -14.31 12.24 22.32
N THR A 70 -13.05 12.51 22.69
CA THR A 70 -12.62 12.58 24.11
C THR A 70 -13.10 13.83 24.84
N GLN A 71 -13.62 14.82 24.12
CA GLN A 71 -14.15 16.06 24.69
C GLN A 71 -15.68 16.03 24.82
N GLU A 72 -16.33 14.95 24.35
CA GLU A 72 -17.77 14.79 24.44
C GLU A 72 -18.22 14.62 25.91
N PRO A 73 -19.39 15.15 26.29
CA PRO A 73 -19.92 15.00 27.64
C PRO A 73 -20.03 13.53 28.06
N GLY A 74 -19.50 13.20 29.24
CA GLY A 74 -19.53 11.82 29.77
C GLY A 74 -18.50 10.87 29.15
N SER A 75 -17.63 11.35 28.24
CA SER A 75 -16.52 10.56 27.72
C SER A 75 -15.47 10.25 28.79
N LYS A 76 -14.76 9.14 28.61
CA LYS A 76 -13.63 8.74 29.44
C LYS A 76 -12.46 8.35 28.55
N PHE A 77 -11.34 9.06 28.71
CA PHE A 77 -10.09 8.69 28.06
C PHE A 77 -9.32 7.67 28.90
N ILE A 78 -8.83 6.61 28.25
CA ILE A 78 -8.08 5.52 28.90
C ILE A 78 -6.85 5.26 28.04
N GLU A 79 -5.66 5.46 28.61
CA GLU A 79 -4.39 5.08 27.97
C GLU A 79 -4.08 3.61 28.27
N MET A 80 -3.82 2.82 27.23
CA MET A 80 -3.32 1.45 27.35
C MET A 80 -1.83 1.45 26.99
N THR A 81 -0.99 1.26 27.99
CA THR A 81 0.47 1.41 27.85
C THR A 81 1.21 0.09 27.70
N GLU A 82 0.56 -1.03 27.95
CA GLU A 82 1.16 -2.36 27.86
C GLU A 82 1.23 -2.84 26.40
N ASN A 83 2.44 -3.12 25.91
CA ASN A 83 2.70 -3.65 24.58
C ASN A 83 3.08 -5.13 24.65
N TYR A 84 2.20 -5.96 24.12
CA TYR A 84 2.40 -7.42 24.06
C TYR A 84 3.00 -7.90 22.74
N ARG A 85 3.24 -6.98 21.80
CA ARG A 85 3.66 -7.27 20.42
C ARG A 85 5.18 -7.35 20.29
N SER A 86 5.87 -6.33 20.79
CA SER A 86 7.26 -6.02 20.46
C SER A 86 8.15 -6.15 21.69
N ALA A 87 9.40 -6.55 21.47
CA ALA A 87 10.46 -6.69 22.45
C ALA A 87 10.87 -5.34 23.10
N HIS A 88 11.62 -5.40 24.19
CA HIS A 88 11.93 -4.22 25.01
C HIS A 88 12.66 -3.10 24.25
N HIS A 89 13.70 -3.43 23.49
CA HIS A 89 14.55 -2.43 22.81
C HIS A 89 13.82 -1.71 21.66
N PRO A 90 13.10 -2.38 20.73
CA PRO A 90 12.27 -1.68 19.74
C PRO A 90 11.21 -0.76 20.38
N VAL A 91 10.56 -1.16 21.47
CA VAL A 91 9.58 -0.32 22.18
C VAL A 91 10.25 0.89 22.81
N LYS A 92 11.40 0.70 23.47
CA LYS A 92 12.18 1.80 24.06
C LYS A 92 12.61 2.80 22.99
N PHE A 93 13.17 2.31 21.88
CA PHE A 93 13.59 3.15 20.76
C PHE A 93 12.42 3.97 20.17
N ALA A 94 11.25 3.34 19.98
CA ALA A 94 10.06 4.03 19.50
C ALA A 94 9.56 5.10 20.50
N ASN A 95 9.59 4.83 21.81
CA ASN A 95 9.23 5.79 22.85
C ASN A 95 10.18 7.00 22.90
N GLU A 96 11.48 6.80 22.71
CA GLU A 96 12.44 7.91 22.64
C GLU A 96 12.23 8.74 21.37
N PHE A 97 11.99 8.08 20.23
CA PHE A 97 11.75 8.74 18.95
C PHE A 97 10.47 9.59 18.96
N VAL A 98 9.37 9.06 19.52
CA VAL A 98 8.06 9.72 19.47
C VAL A 98 7.99 11.03 20.27
N GLN A 99 8.92 11.26 21.20
CA GLN A 99 9.02 12.52 21.95
C GLN A 99 9.30 13.73 21.05
N GLY A 100 9.89 13.51 19.87
CA GLY A 100 10.11 14.56 18.87
C GLY A 100 8.87 14.96 18.07
N ILE A 101 7.74 14.24 18.21
CA ILE A 101 6.51 14.50 17.47
C ILE A 101 5.62 15.46 18.27
N SER A 102 5.18 16.54 17.62
CA SER A 102 4.30 17.54 18.22
C SER A 102 2.81 17.15 18.13
N GLN A 103 1.99 17.78 18.98
CA GLN A 103 0.51 17.61 19.00
C GLN A 103 0.06 16.17 19.22
N ARG A 104 0.70 15.48 20.18
CA ARG A 104 0.30 14.14 20.61
C ARG A 104 -0.82 14.20 21.65
N MET A 105 -1.72 13.23 21.62
CA MET A 105 -2.79 13.06 22.60
C MET A 105 -2.29 12.37 23.88
N LYS A 106 -1.31 11.48 23.75
CA LYS A 106 -0.79 10.67 24.87
C LYS A 106 0.61 11.11 25.29
N SER A 107 0.90 10.93 26.57
CA SER A 107 2.20 11.25 27.17
C SER A 107 2.86 10.07 27.87
N THR A 108 2.09 9.04 28.23
CA THR A 108 2.61 7.90 28.97
C THR A 108 3.43 7.00 28.04
N PRO A 109 4.68 6.66 28.40
CA PRO A 109 5.49 5.72 27.61
C PRO A 109 4.86 4.33 27.56
N ILE A 110 5.04 3.66 26.43
CA ILE A 110 4.61 2.27 26.23
C ILE A 110 5.62 1.33 26.90
N ILE A 111 5.14 0.27 27.55
CA ILE A 111 5.98 -0.71 28.25
C ILE A 111 5.81 -2.06 27.56
N SER A 112 6.91 -2.67 27.12
CA SER A 112 6.87 -4.03 26.57
C SER A 112 6.63 -5.06 27.67
N MET A 113 5.73 -6.00 27.40
CA MET A 113 5.40 -7.16 28.22
C MET A 113 6.01 -8.46 27.70
N LYS A 114 6.87 -8.38 26.66
CA LYS A 114 7.66 -9.51 26.16
C LYS A 114 8.75 -9.88 27.15
N LYS A 115 9.35 -11.07 26.99
CA LYS A 115 10.52 -11.49 27.79
C LYS A 115 11.83 -11.17 27.06
N GLU A 116 11.74 -11.08 25.74
CA GLU A 116 12.85 -10.85 24.85
C GLU A 116 13.24 -9.36 24.87
N ASP A 117 14.53 -9.09 24.97
CA ASP A 117 15.05 -7.71 24.87
C ASP A 117 14.94 -7.18 23.44
N GLY A 118 15.09 -8.04 22.43
CA GLY A 118 15.12 -7.63 21.03
C GLY A 118 16.43 -6.95 20.66
N TRP A 119 16.44 -6.25 19.53
CA TRP A 119 17.64 -5.57 19.03
C TRP A 119 17.31 -4.37 18.15
N VAL A 120 18.04 -3.27 18.32
CA VAL A 120 17.94 -2.08 17.47
C VAL A 120 19.32 -1.66 16.97
N ALA A 121 19.47 -1.60 15.64
CA ALA A 121 20.65 -1.07 14.98
C ALA A 121 20.32 0.14 14.11
N VAL A 122 21.17 1.16 14.16
CA VAL A 122 21.12 2.32 13.28
C VAL A 122 22.45 2.43 12.54
N THR A 123 22.40 2.42 11.21
CA THR A 123 23.54 2.66 10.34
C THR A 123 23.33 3.99 9.62
N ARG A 124 24.12 5.00 10.01
CA ARG A 124 24.14 6.31 9.38
C ARG A 124 25.15 6.32 8.23
N HIS A 125 24.67 6.51 7.00
CA HIS A 125 25.48 6.55 5.78
C HIS A 125 25.86 7.98 5.42
N GLN A 126 27.13 8.22 5.09
CA GLN A 126 27.56 9.46 4.43
C GLN A 126 27.31 9.44 2.92
N SER A 127 26.78 8.32 2.39
CA SER A 127 26.43 8.20 0.99
C SER A 127 25.01 8.69 0.69
N LYS A 128 24.82 9.17 -0.55
CA LYS A 128 23.49 9.50 -1.07
C LYS A 128 22.61 8.26 -1.19
N TYR A 129 23.18 7.11 -1.53
CA TYR A 129 22.46 5.86 -1.77
C TYR A 129 22.80 4.85 -0.66
N MET A 130 21.81 4.06 -0.25
CA MET A 130 21.94 3.12 0.88
C MET A 130 21.28 1.77 0.60
N TYR A 131 20.88 1.52 -0.65
CA TYR A 131 20.14 0.31 -1.04
C TYR A 131 20.97 -0.95 -0.86
N GLN A 132 22.20 -0.93 -1.37
CA GLN A 132 23.11 -2.06 -1.32
C GLN A 132 23.47 -2.48 0.12
N PRO A 133 23.94 -1.60 1.01
CA PRO A 133 24.30 -2.01 2.37
C PRO A 133 23.09 -2.52 3.18
N LEU A 134 21.89 -1.98 2.93
CA LEU A 134 20.66 -2.52 3.54
C LEU A 134 20.41 -3.96 3.10
N VAL A 135 20.50 -4.23 1.80
CA VAL A 135 20.29 -5.57 1.25
C VAL A 135 21.35 -6.55 1.77
N GLU A 136 22.61 -6.13 1.84
CA GLU A 136 23.70 -6.94 2.38
C GLU A 136 23.47 -7.31 3.86
N GLU A 137 23.09 -6.34 4.69
CA GLU A 137 22.78 -6.59 6.11
C GLU A 137 21.55 -7.49 6.27
N LEU A 138 20.51 -7.27 5.47
CA LEU A 138 19.29 -8.08 5.48
C LEU A 138 19.58 -9.54 5.10
N ILE A 139 20.37 -9.78 4.04
CA ILE A 139 20.77 -11.12 3.62
C ILE A 139 21.61 -11.82 4.69
N HIS A 140 22.58 -11.10 5.29
CA HIS A 140 23.41 -11.64 6.35
C HIS A 140 22.59 -12.15 7.54
N ASN A 141 21.49 -11.46 7.86
CA ASN A 141 20.62 -11.75 8.98
C ASN A 141 19.49 -12.74 8.67
N GLN A 142 19.32 -13.18 7.41
CA GLN A 142 18.19 -13.99 6.93
C GLN A 142 18.26 -15.48 7.35
N MET A 143 19.21 -15.87 8.19
CA MET A 143 19.59 -17.26 8.50
C MET A 143 18.52 -18.10 9.23
N ASN A 144 17.41 -17.52 9.70
CA ASN A 144 16.50 -18.19 10.65
C ASN A 144 15.03 -18.33 10.19
N ASN A 145 14.70 -18.16 8.90
CA ASN A 145 13.29 -18.13 8.42
C ASN A 145 12.39 -17.10 9.14
N ASN A 146 12.99 -16.05 9.71
CA ASN A 146 12.23 -14.96 10.34
C ASN A 146 11.45 -14.19 9.25
N ASN A 147 10.21 -13.83 9.57
CA ASN A 147 9.43 -12.98 8.68
C ASN A 147 10.03 -11.56 8.67
N SER A 148 10.80 -11.26 7.62
CA SER A 148 11.56 -10.02 7.50
C SER A 148 10.89 -9.04 6.54
N CYS A 149 10.98 -7.75 6.84
CA CYS A 149 10.47 -6.70 5.97
C CYS A 149 11.44 -5.55 5.75
N ALA A 150 11.57 -5.09 4.50
CA ALA A 150 12.25 -3.85 4.16
C ALA A 150 11.21 -2.74 3.88
N LEU A 151 11.28 -1.64 4.62
CA LEU A 151 10.38 -0.50 4.54
C LEU A 151 11.08 0.70 3.91
N THR A 152 10.48 1.26 2.86
CA THR A 152 11.00 2.43 2.15
C THR A 152 10.04 3.61 2.23
N GLN A 153 10.51 4.80 1.84
CA GLN A 153 9.66 5.99 1.79
C GLN A 153 8.86 6.05 0.49
N THR A 154 9.44 5.55 -0.61
CA THR A 154 8.82 5.59 -1.94
C THR A 154 8.70 4.21 -2.59
N ASN A 155 7.75 4.07 -3.52
CA ASN A 155 7.59 2.84 -4.31
C ASN A 155 8.83 2.56 -5.18
N GLU A 156 9.52 3.59 -5.66
CA GLU A 156 10.74 3.45 -6.47
C GLU A 156 11.86 2.78 -5.67
N GLU A 157 12.12 3.28 -4.45
CA GLU A 157 13.08 2.67 -3.52
C GLU A 157 12.71 1.20 -3.24
N ALA A 158 11.42 0.90 -3.04
CA ALA A 158 10.95 -0.46 -2.75
C ALA A 158 11.24 -1.41 -3.94
N VAL A 159 10.99 -0.95 -5.16
CA VAL A 159 11.26 -1.73 -6.37
C VAL A 159 12.76 -1.97 -6.56
N ILE A 160 13.60 -0.97 -6.26
CA ILE A 160 15.06 -1.11 -6.28
C ILE A 160 15.52 -2.20 -5.30
N LEU A 161 15.04 -2.17 -4.05
CA LEU A 161 15.39 -3.19 -3.05
C LEU A 161 14.95 -4.59 -3.48
N VAL A 162 13.77 -4.74 -4.06
CA VAL A 162 13.28 -6.02 -4.60
C VAL A 162 14.18 -6.54 -5.73
N ALA A 163 14.60 -5.66 -6.64
CA ALA A 163 15.50 -6.05 -7.72
C ALA A 163 16.85 -6.54 -7.19
N LEU A 164 17.43 -5.82 -6.22
CA LEU A 164 18.68 -6.21 -5.56
C LEU A 164 18.57 -7.53 -4.81
N LEU A 165 17.50 -7.73 -4.02
CA LEU A 165 17.24 -8.97 -3.29
C LEU A 165 17.13 -10.16 -4.25
N ARG A 166 16.37 -10.01 -5.36
CA ARG A 166 16.22 -11.05 -6.38
C ARG A 166 17.53 -11.36 -7.10
N LYS A 167 18.38 -10.36 -7.35
CA LYS A 167 19.73 -10.57 -7.92
C LYS A 167 20.59 -11.46 -7.02
N GLN A 168 20.36 -11.44 -5.71
CA GLN A 168 21.00 -12.29 -4.71
C GLN A 168 20.24 -13.61 -4.43
N GLY A 169 19.21 -13.94 -5.22
CA GLY A 169 18.45 -15.17 -5.09
C GLY A 169 17.41 -15.19 -3.96
N ILE A 170 17.14 -14.05 -3.31
CA ILE A 170 16.15 -13.96 -2.23
C ILE A 170 14.73 -13.87 -2.81
N ASN A 171 13.81 -14.70 -2.30
CA ASN A 171 12.42 -14.66 -2.70
C ASN A 171 11.69 -13.48 -2.03
N SER A 172 11.81 -12.31 -2.63
CA SER A 172 11.18 -11.07 -2.13
C SER A 172 9.88 -10.71 -2.88
N LYS A 173 8.85 -10.30 -2.12
CA LYS A 173 7.60 -9.74 -2.68
C LYS A 173 7.42 -8.28 -2.33
N LEU A 174 6.90 -7.53 -3.30
CA LEU A 174 6.60 -6.11 -3.18
C LEU A 174 5.14 -5.90 -2.76
N ILE A 175 4.93 -5.18 -1.66
CA ILE A 175 3.62 -4.63 -1.26
C ILE A 175 3.68 -3.13 -1.52
N GLN A 176 2.96 -2.65 -2.51
CA GLN A 176 3.01 -1.26 -2.95
C GLN A 176 1.64 -0.63 -3.08
N SER A 177 1.58 0.67 -2.79
CA SER A 177 0.41 1.49 -3.05
C SER A 177 0.29 1.77 -4.54
N MET A 178 -0.83 1.43 -5.13
CA MET A 178 -1.23 2.00 -6.41
C MET A 178 -2.20 3.15 -6.16
N GLU A 179 -1.67 4.30 -5.76
CA GLU A 179 -2.50 5.48 -5.48
C GLU A 179 -3.40 5.85 -6.66
N GLY A 180 -4.69 6.04 -6.38
CA GLY A 180 -5.70 6.36 -7.40
C GLY A 180 -6.00 5.20 -8.35
N PHE A 181 -5.60 3.97 -8.02
CA PHE A 181 -5.89 2.78 -8.80
C PHE A 181 -6.83 1.82 -8.07
N PRO A 182 -8.14 1.87 -8.35
CA PRO A 182 -9.08 0.92 -7.79
C PRO A 182 -8.85 -0.50 -8.33
N PHE A 183 -8.84 -1.51 -7.46
CA PHE A 183 -8.67 -2.91 -7.84
C PHE A 183 -9.66 -3.35 -8.93
N TRP A 184 -10.91 -2.92 -8.80
CA TRP A 184 -11.97 -3.21 -9.77
C TRP A 184 -11.71 -2.69 -11.18
N ASN A 185 -10.73 -1.79 -11.40
CA ASN A 185 -10.35 -1.34 -12.73
C ASN A 185 -9.43 -2.28 -13.50
N LEU A 186 -8.81 -3.28 -12.85
CA LEU A 186 -8.05 -4.30 -13.57
C LEU A 186 -8.92 -5.02 -14.60
N VAL A 187 -8.37 -5.24 -15.80
CA VAL A 187 -9.14 -5.84 -16.90
C VAL A 187 -9.65 -7.24 -16.56
N GLU A 188 -8.88 -8.03 -15.81
CA GLU A 188 -9.25 -9.37 -15.34
C GLU A 188 -10.47 -9.31 -14.41
N VAL A 189 -10.46 -8.35 -13.48
CA VAL A 189 -11.54 -8.13 -12.51
C VAL A 189 -12.78 -7.63 -13.22
N ARG A 190 -12.63 -6.67 -14.15
CA ARG A 190 -13.72 -6.18 -15.00
C ARG A 190 -14.33 -7.28 -15.85
N TYR A 191 -13.52 -8.20 -16.36
CA TYR A 191 -13.99 -9.32 -17.15
C TYR A 191 -14.85 -10.26 -16.30
N PHE A 192 -14.34 -10.68 -15.13
CA PHE A 192 -15.07 -11.52 -14.19
C PHE A 192 -16.40 -10.87 -13.77
N TRP A 193 -16.33 -9.61 -13.34
CA TRP A 193 -17.48 -8.82 -12.95
C TRP A 193 -18.54 -8.74 -14.05
N LYS A 194 -18.16 -8.26 -15.24
CA LYS A 194 -19.09 -8.05 -16.36
C LYS A 194 -19.67 -9.39 -16.84
N TYR A 195 -18.99 -10.51 -16.62
CA TYR A 195 -19.53 -11.83 -16.93
C TYR A 195 -20.74 -12.15 -16.04
N ILE A 196 -20.63 -11.91 -14.74
CA ILE A 196 -21.69 -12.13 -13.74
C ILE A 196 -22.81 -11.11 -13.90
N ASP A 197 -22.47 -9.82 -13.90
CA ASP A 197 -23.41 -8.69 -13.96
C ASP A 197 -24.40 -8.79 -15.13
N LYS A 198 -23.94 -9.25 -16.29
CA LYS A 198 -24.79 -9.44 -17.48
C LYS A 198 -25.73 -10.65 -17.42
N ARG A 199 -25.50 -11.58 -16.49
CA ARG A 199 -26.17 -12.91 -16.46
C ARG A 199 -26.94 -13.16 -15.18
N VAL A 200 -26.58 -12.49 -14.10
CA VAL A 200 -27.27 -12.59 -12.82
C VAL A 200 -28.65 -11.96 -12.94
N LYS A 201 -29.69 -12.70 -12.53
CA LYS A 201 -31.09 -12.25 -12.56
C LYS A 201 -31.72 -12.13 -11.16
N THR A 202 -30.98 -12.57 -10.15
CA THR A 202 -31.39 -12.66 -8.75
C THR A 202 -30.33 -12.02 -7.86
N PRO A 203 -30.66 -11.53 -6.66
CA PRO A 203 -29.65 -10.99 -5.75
C PRO A 203 -28.55 -12.00 -5.40
N LEU A 204 -28.89 -13.29 -5.33
CA LEU A 204 -27.94 -14.38 -5.14
C LEU A 204 -27.36 -14.81 -6.49
N ILE A 205 -26.03 -14.93 -6.58
CA ILE A 205 -25.33 -15.49 -7.73
C ILE A 205 -25.42 -17.02 -7.66
N PRO A 206 -26.02 -17.71 -8.66
CA PRO A 206 -26.03 -19.17 -8.70
C PRO A 206 -24.62 -19.75 -8.77
N ASP A 207 -24.36 -20.85 -8.04
CA ASP A 207 -23.03 -21.48 -8.03
C ASP A 207 -22.54 -21.85 -9.42
N ALA A 208 -23.41 -22.35 -10.29
CA ALA A 208 -23.07 -22.65 -11.68
C ALA A 208 -22.58 -21.41 -12.45
N LEU A 209 -23.22 -20.25 -12.25
CA LEU A 209 -22.81 -18.99 -12.88
C LEU A 209 -21.46 -18.51 -12.32
N TRP A 210 -21.23 -18.69 -11.02
CA TRP A 210 -19.97 -18.33 -10.37
C TRP A 210 -18.79 -19.20 -10.86
N GLU A 211 -18.97 -20.52 -10.90
CA GLU A 211 -17.97 -21.46 -11.45
C GLU A 211 -17.70 -21.21 -12.94
N ASP A 212 -18.74 -20.92 -13.73
CA ASP A 212 -18.59 -20.55 -15.14
C ASP A 212 -17.81 -19.24 -15.29
N ALA A 213 -18.08 -18.23 -14.47
CA ALA A 213 -17.35 -16.97 -14.47
C ALA A 213 -15.86 -17.19 -14.15
N LYS A 214 -15.53 -18.04 -13.16
CA LYS A 214 -14.15 -18.42 -12.84
C LYS A 214 -13.48 -19.09 -14.03
N ARG A 215 -14.10 -20.15 -14.57
CA ARG A 215 -13.54 -20.92 -15.69
C ARG A 215 -13.25 -20.04 -16.90
N VAL A 216 -14.23 -19.24 -17.34
CA VAL A 216 -14.07 -18.40 -18.53
C VAL A 216 -13.04 -17.29 -18.31
N THR A 217 -13.04 -16.64 -17.15
CA THR A 217 -12.06 -15.59 -16.83
C THR A 217 -10.64 -16.15 -16.75
N PHE A 218 -10.46 -17.27 -16.03
CA PHE A 218 -9.13 -17.84 -15.82
C PHE A 218 -8.53 -18.37 -17.11
N ALA A 219 -9.35 -18.91 -18.02
CA ALA A 219 -8.91 -19.30 -19.35
C ALA A 219 -8.56 -18.09 -20.23
N ALA A 220 -9.38 -17.02 -20.21
CA ALA A 220 -9.15 -15.82 -21.04
C ALA A 220 -7.87 -15.06 -20.67
N TYR A 221 -7.41 -15.20 -19.42
CA TYR A 221 -6.26 -14.50 -18.84
C TYR A 221 -5.18 -15.44 -18.30
N GLU A 222 -5.13 -16.70 -18.74
CA GLU A 222 -4.19 -17.72 -18.23
C GLU A 222 -2.73 -17.25 -18.25
N LYS A 223 -2.35 -16.52 -19.30
CA LYS A 223 -1.00 -15.97 -19.49
C LYS A 223 -0.76 -14.64 -18.75
N SER A 224 -1.80 -14.04 -18.15
CA SER A 224 -1.68 -12.78 -17.45
C SER A 224 -1.06 -12.99 -16.07
N GLN A 225 0.07 -12.32 -15.80
CA GLN A 225 0.67 -12.33 -14.46
C GLN A 225 -0.27 -11.72 -13.40
N SER A 226 -1.20 -10.85 -13.80
CA SER A 226 -2.19 -10.22 -12.93
C SER A 226 -3.39 -11.11 -12.60
N LEU A 227 -3.52 -12.29 -13.23
CA LEU A 227 -4.60 -13.23 -12.94
C LEU A 227 -4.62 -13.70 -11.47
N THR A 228 -3.45 -13.70 -10.82
CA THR A 228 -3.32 -14.11 -9.42
C THR A 228 -4.20 -13.27 -8.47
N TYR A 229 -4.35 -11.97 -8.73
CA TYR A 229 -5.11 -11.07 -7.85
C TYR A 229 -6.60 -11.41 -7.82
N ILE A 230 -7.22 -11.61 -9.00
CA ILE A 230 -8.65 -11.99 -9.05
C ILE A 230 -8.87 -13.42 -8.53
N LYS A 231 -7.92 -14.34 -8.74
CA LYS A 231 -7.99 -15.69 -8.13
C LYS A 231 -8.03 -15.60 -6.60
N ARG A 232 -7.15 -14.81 -5.99
CA ARG A 232 -7.10 -14.62 -4.54
C ARG A 232 -8.34 -13.88 -4.02
N CYS A 233 -8.80 -12.85 -4.73
CA CYS A 233 -10.04 -12.14 -4.42
C CYS A 233 -11.25 -13.08 -4.36
N VAL A 234 -11.43 -13.91 -5.39
CA VAL A 234 -12.54 -14.86 -5.46
C VAL A 234 -12.44 -15.90 -4.34
N GLN A 235 -11.24 -16.42 -4.07
CA GLN A 235 -11.01 -17.37 -2.99
C GLN A 235 -11.35 -16.77 -1.61
N LEU A 236 -10.90 -15.54 -1.32
CA LEU A 236 -11.19 -14.86 -0.05
C LEU A 236 -12.68 -14.58 0.11
N PHE A 237 -13.35 -14.16 -0.98
CA PHE A 237 -14.79 -13.94 -0.97
C PHE A 237 -15.56 -15.23 -0.66
N GLU A 238 -15.17 -16.37 -1.26
CA GLU A 238 -15.76 -17.68 -1.00
C GLU A 238 -15.55 -18.16 0.45
N GLN A 239 -14.41 -17.81 1.06
CA GLN A 239 -14.10 -18.19 2.46
C GLN A 239 -14.87 -17.36 3.48
N THR A 240 -15.15 -16.10 3.15
CA THR A 240 -15.81 -15.14 4.06
C THR A 240 -17.32 -15.16 3.92
N ASN A 241 -17.84 -15.47 2.72
CA ASN A 241 -19.27 -15.37 2.41
C ASN A 241 -19.87 -16.75 2.12
N LYS A 242 -20.76 -17.21 3.02
CA LYS A 242 -21.49 -18.48 2.86
C LYS A 242 -22.42 -18.46 1.64
N ALA A 243 -23.02 -17.31 1.35
CA ALA A 243 -23.89 -17.08 0.20
C ALA A 243 -23.30 -15.97 -0.67
N LYS A 244 -23.34 -16.16 -1.99
CA LYS A 244 -22.69 -15.26 -2.96
C LYS A 244 -23.67 -14.19 -3.43
N TYR A 245 -24.00 -13.23 -2.58
CA TYR A 245 -24.83 -12.09 -3.01
C TYR A 245 -24.05 -11.17 -3.95
N PHE A 246 -24.70 -10.72 -5.02
CA PHE A 246 -24.08 -9.84 -6.00
C PHE A 246 -23.76 -8.46 -5.40
N SER A 247 -24.59 -7.94 -4.50
CA SER A 247 -24.32 -6.71 -3.73
C SER A 247 -23.04 -6.82 -2.91
N ASP A 248 -22.89 -7.93 -2.20
CA ASP A 248 -21.80 -8.13 -1.25
C ASP A 248 -20.49 -8.33 -2.02
N PHE A 249 -20.53 -9.07 -3.13
CA PHE A 249 -19.38 -9.17 -4.02
C PHE A 249 -19.03 -7.83 -4.66
N LYS A 250 -20.05 -7.04 -4.97
CA LYS A 250 -19.89 -5.70 -5.53
C LYS A 250 -19.15 -4.77 -4.58
N GLU A 251 -19.64 -4.69 -3.35
CA GLU A 251 -19.03 -3.90 -2.29
C GLU A 251 -17.62 -4.41 -1.97
N PHE A 252 -17.45 -5.72 -1.84
CA PHE A 252 -16.15 -6.35 -1.58
C PHE A 252 -15.09 -5.91 -2.59
N ILE A 253 -15.34 -5.96 -3.89
CA ILE A 253 -14.34 -5.54 -4.90
C ILE A 253 -14.15 -4.01 -4.89
N LEU A 254 -15.22 -3.23 -4.69
CA LEU A 254 -15.13 -1.76 -4.69
C LEU A 254 -14.26 -1.24 -3.53
N GLU A 255 -14.39 -1.85 -2.36
CA GLU A 255 -13.63 -1.50 -1.15
C GLU A 255 -12.23 -2.12 -1.12
N SER A 256 -12.01 -3.19 -1.89
CA SER A 256 -10.70 -3.86 -1.94
C SER A 256 -9.66 -3.08 -2.74
N SER A 257 -8.42 -3.21 -2.30
CA SER A 257 -7.23 -2.73 -2.97
C SER A 257 -6.42 -3.90 -3.56
N LEU A 258 -5.56 -3.63 -4.55
CA LEU A 258 -4.80 -4.69 -5.25
C LEU A 258 -3.89 -5.48 -4.29
N GLU A 259 -3.32 -4.79 -3.31
CA GLU A 259 -2.42 -5.31 -2.29
C GLU A 259 -3.10 -6.27 -1.28
N ASP A 260 -4.41 -6.21 -1.11
CA ASP A 260 -5.18 -7.17 -0.29
C ASP A 260 -5.11 -8.59 -0.88
N PHE A 261 -4.80 -8.67 -2.18
CA PHE A 261 -4.71 -9.90 -2.94
C PHE A 261 -3.28 -10.31 -3.29
N CYS A 262 -2.28 -9.58 -2.78
CA CYS A 262 -0.89 -10.01 -2.84
C CYS A 262 -0.70 -11.21 -1.90
N ASP A 263 -0.51 -12.40 -2.48
CA ASP A 263 -0.11 -13.56 -1.69
C ASP A 263 1.32 -13.36 -1.19
N VAL A 264 1.51 -13.23 0.13
CA VAL A 264 2.83 -13.14 0.79
C VAL A 264 3.26 -14.46 1.42
N SER A 265 2.51 -15.54 1.23
CA SER A 265 2.93 -16.85 1.72
C SER A 265 4.21 -17.33 1.02
N GLY A 266 5.08 -18.01 1.78
CA GLY A 266 6.34 -18.56 1.29
C GLY A 266 7.38 -17.53 0.83
N THR A 267 7.25 -16.26 1.23
CA THR A 267 8.28 -15.24 0.96
C THR A 267 9.32 -15.21 2.05
N ASP A 268 10.56 -15.03 1.65
CA ASP A 268 11.65 -14.77 2.57
C ASP A 268 11.57 -13.34 3.13
N VAL A 269 11.24 -12.39 2.25
CA VAL A 269 11.31 -10.95 2.56
C VAL A 269 10.14 -10.21 1.92
N VAL A 270 9.47 -9.39 2.70
CA VAL A 270 8.47 -8.42 2.20
C VAL A 270 9.15 -7.07 2.02
N VAL A 271 8.98 -6.43 0.87
CA VAL A 271 9.40 -5.04 0.67
C VAL A 271 8.17 -4.16 0.50
N SER A 272 8.09 -3.06 1.22
CA SER A 272 6.93 -2.17 1.17
C SER A 272 7.29 -0.72 1.44
N THR A 273 6.38 0.19 1.07
CA THR A 273 6.46 1.55 1.61
C THR A 273 5.92 1.57 3.03
N ILE A 274 6.41 2.49 3.87
CA ILE A 274 6.02 2.54 5.28
C ILE A 274 4.50 2.65 5.47
N HIS A 275 3.80 3.42 4.62
CA HIS A 275 2.33 3.55 4.67
C HIS A 275 1.58 2.24 4.48
N LYS A 276 2.16 1.30 3.74
CA LYS A 276 1.53 0.03 3.36
C LYS A 276 1.88 -1.13 4.26
N ALA A 277 2.86 -0.93 5.13
CA ALA A 277 3.13 -1.83 6.23
C ALA A 277 2.21 -1.58 7.43
N LYS A 278 1.39 -0.50 7.45
CA LYS A 278 0.39 -0.31 8.50
C LYS A 278 -0.57 -1.51 8.54
N GLY A 279 -0.91 -2.00 9.74
CA GLY A 279 -1.67 -3.24 9.93
C GLY A 279 -0.89 -4.55 9.75
N ARG A 280 0.41 -4.51 9.41
CA ARG A 280 1.28 -5.70 9.29
C ARG A 280 2.37 -5.68 10.36
N GLU A 281 2.93 -6.84 10.67
CA GLU A 281 3.93 -6.99 11.71
C GLU A 281 4.98 -8.03 11.29
N PHE A 282 6.24 -7.77 11.61
CA PHE A 282 7.38 -8.56 11.16
C PHE A 282 8.34 -8.81 12.33
N ASP A 283 9.03 -9.95 12.30
CA ASP A 283 10.04 -10.25 13.32
C ASP A 283 11.21 -9.27 13.21
N ASP A 284 11.64 -9.03 11.97
CA ASP A 284 12.74 -8.15 11.63
C ASP A 284 12.28 -7.07 10.64
N VAL A 285 12.55 -5.80 10.94
CA VAL A 285 12.23 -4.66 10.07
C VAL A 285 13.49 -3.89 9.72
N TYR A 286 13.70 -3.66 8.43
CA TYR A 286 14.78 -2.86 7.86
C TYR A 286 14.18 -1.59 7.25
N MET A 287 14.45 -0.43 7.82
CA MET A 287 13.95 0.85 7.32
C MET A 287 15.02 1.56 6.49
N LEU A 288 14.64 2.00 5.29
CA LEU A 288 15.43 2.89 4.45
C LEU A 288 14.90 4.32 4.57
N ILE A 289 15.66 5.19 5.23
CA ILE A 289 15.26 6.57 5.55
C ILE A 289 16.25 7.58 4.98
N SER A 290 15.92 8.11 3.81
CA SER A 290 16.65 9.16 3.09
C SER A 290 16.30 10.57 3.63
N ASP A 291 17.28 11.44 3.84
CA ASP A 291 17.17 12.80 4.41
C ASP A 291 16.68 13.87 3.41
N ASN A 292 16.03 13.45 2.31
CA ASN A 292 15.63 14.34 1.22
C ASN A 292 14.26 15.01 1.44
N TYR A 293 13.67 14.88 2.63
CA TYR A 293 12.30 15.29 2.93
C TYR A 293 12.24 16.28 4.09
N SER A 294 11.31 17.23 4.01
CA SER A 294 11.03 18.16 5.10
C SER A 294 10.54 17.38 6.33
N LYS A 295 11.21 17.59 7.46
CA LYS A 295 10.91 16.91 8.73
C LYS A 295 9.74 17.61 9.42
N ASP A 296 8.53 17.22 9.05
CA ASP A 296 7.31 17.60 9.75
C ASP A 296 6.78 16.47 10.63
N ALA A 297 5.75 16.75 11.42
CA ALA A 297 5.14 15.77 12.31
C ALA A 297 4.55 14.57 11.54
N HIS A 298 4.07 14.75 10.31
CA HIS A 298 3.52 13.67 9.50
C HIS A 298 4.60 12.68 9.05
N LEU A 299 5.74 13.18 8.59
CA LEU A 299 6.88 12.36 8.22
C LEU A 299 7.45 11.63 9.43
N MET A 300 7.54 12.30 10.59
CA MET A 300 8.00 11.63 11.81
C MET A 300 7.02 10.54 12.27
N ARG A 301 5.70 10.78 12.24
CA ARG A 301 4.68 9.74 12.49
C ARG A 301 4.82 8.55 11.55
N ARG A 302 5.12 8.80 10.27
CA ARG A 302 5.43 7.73 9.31
C ARG A 302 6.62 6.89 9.78
N TYR A 303 7.73 7.51 10.17
CA TYR A 303 8.88 6.77 10.69
C TYR A 303 8.52 5.96 11.94
N TYR A 304 7.78 6.55 12.88
CA TYR A 304 7.28 5.85 14.06
C TYR A 304 6.41 4.63 13.70
N VAL A 305 5.50 4.76 12.74
CA VAL A 305 4.70 3.62 12.22
C VAL A 305 5.61 2.53 11.69
N GLY A 306 6.64 2.87 10.90
CA GLY A 306 7.59 1.90 10.37
C GLY A 306 8.35 1.14 11.47
N MET A 307 8.83 1.85 12.49
CA MET A 307 9.55 1.26 13.63
C MET A 307 8.65 0.28 14.41
N THR A 308 7.40 0.67 14.66
CA THR A 308 6.44 -0.13 15.44
C THR A 308 5.92 -1.36 14.70
N ARG A 309 6.34 -1.60 13.45
CA ARG A 309 6.09 -2.87 12.74
C ARG A 309 7.01 -4.00 13.21
N ALA A 310 8.12 -3.67 13.88
CA ALA A 310 9.09 -4.64 14.36
C ALA A 310 8.62 -5.34 15.64
N LYS A 311 8.64 -6.67 15.66
CA LYS A 311 8.42 -7.47 16.86
C LYS A 311 9.72 -7.67 17.65
N ASN A 312 10.82 -8.02 16.98
CA ASN A 312 12.06 -8.41 17.66
C ASN A 312 13.22 -7.50 17.31
N ARG A 313 13.53 -7.32 16.01
CA ARG A 313 14.69 -6.56 15.57
C ARG A 313 14.31 -5.41 14.63
N LEU A 314 14.94 -4.26 14.85
CA LEU A 314 14.79 -3.07 14.02
C LEU A 314 16.18 -2.64 13.51
N PHE A 315 16.28 -2.44 12.20
CA PHE A 315 17.47 -1.94 11.52
C PHE A 315 17.08 -0.67 10.77
N VAL A 316 17.78 0.43 11.00
CA VAL A 316 17.53 1.71 10.32
C VAL A 316 18.77 2.10 9.52
N HIS A 317 18.66 2.10 8.19
CA HIS A 317 19.65 2.67 7.29
C HIS A 317 19.21 4.08 6.91
N THR A 318 20.04 5.06 7.22
CA THR A 318 19.69 6.47 7.02
C THR A 318 20.90 7.32 6.69
N ASN A 319 20.74 8.37 5.92
CA ASN A 319 21.76 9.43 5.78
C ASN A 319 21.37 10.68 6.57
N SER A 320 20.33 10.58 7.39
CA SER A 320 19.81 11.64 8.25
C SER A 320 20.46 11.62 9.63
N SER A 321 20.51 12.78 10.29
CA SER A 321 20.89 12.89 11.70
C SER A 321 19.74 12.64 12.68
N SER A 322 18.52 12.36 12.20
CA SER A 322 17.31 12.25 13.03
C SER A 322 17.34 11.17 14.12
N PHE A 323 18.30 10.23 14.05
CA PHE A 323 18.39 9.09 14.98
C PHE A 323 19.63 9.14 15.87
N ASN A 324 20.46 10.19 15.78
CA ASN A 324 21.78 10.25 16.42
C ASN A 324 21.77 10.22 17.95
N HIS A 325 20.65 10.59 18.57
CA HIS A 325 20.53 10.74 20.02
C HIS A 325 19.68 9.66 20.69
N LEU A 326 19.25 8.66 19.93
CA LEU A 326 18.41 7.59 20.42
C LEU A 326 19.28 6.44 20.95
N GLY A 327 18.84 5.82 22.05
CA GLY A 327 19.47 4.64 22.61
C GLY A 327 19.28 3.44 21.70
N VAL A 328 20.38 2.86 21.22
CA VAL A 328 20.41 1.71 20.31
C VAL A 328 21.42 0.67 20.79
N ASP A 329 21.25 -0.57 20.37
CA ASP A 329 22.22 -1.65 20.64
C ASP A 329 23.48 -1.51 19.79
N ARG A 330 23.31 -1.01 18.56
CA ARG A 330 24.42 -0.72 17.64
C ARG A 330 24.16 0.56 16.87
N TYR A 331 25.13 1.47 16.94
CA TYR A 331 25.20 2.64 16.08
C TYR A 331 26.46 2.54 15.21
N THR A 332 26.29 2.65 13.89
CA THR A 332 27.40 2.62 12.92
C THR A 332 27.37 3.91 12.10
N ASP A 333 28.50 4.63 12.03
CA ASP A 333 28.69 5.73 11.07
C ASP A 333 29.49 5.20 9.87
N ASP A 334 28.80 4.98 8.77
CA ASP A 334 29.32 4.39 7.54
C ASP A 334 29.80 5.48 6.58
N GLN A 335 31.10 5.49 6.33
CA GLN A 335 31.80 6.42 5.45
C GLN A 335 31.87 5.93 4.00
N GLN A 336 31.48 4.67 3.74
CA GLN A 336 31.53 4.10 2.40
C GLN A 336 30.57 4.83 1.45
N GLN A 337 30.99 4.95 0.19
CA GLN A 337 30.15 5.50 -0.87
C GLN A 337 29.54 4.39 -1.69
N TYR A 338 28.23 4.49 -1.91
CA TYR A 338 27.45 3.56 -2.71
C TYR A 338 26.88 4.26 -3.93
N THR A 339 26.66 3.48 -4.99
CA THR A 339 26.08 3.96 -6.24
C THR A 339 24.66 3.43 -6.42
N MET A 340 23.91 3.99 -7.36
CA MET A 340 22.69 3.35 -7.82
C MET A 340 23.00 1.97 -8.44
N PRO A 341 22.09 1.00 -8.34
CA PRO A 341 22.26 -0.31 -8.96
C PRO A 341 22.33 -0.26 -10.48
N GLU A 342 23.11 -1.14 -11.10
CA GLU A 342 23.25 -1.26 -12.56
C GLU A 342 21.93 -1.35 -13.32
N GLU A 343 20.91 -1.93 -12.69
CA GLU A 343 19.55 -2.04 -13.23
C GLU A 343 18.52 -1.58 -12.21
N ILE A 344 17.54 -0.80 -12.67
CA ILE A 344 16.38 -0.37 -11.89
C ILE A 344 15.10 -0.60 -12.69
N VAL A 345 13.97 -0.66 -12.00
CA VAL A 345 12.66 -0.83 -12.63
C VAL A 345 11.76 0.34 -12.28
N LEU A 346 11.25 1.03 -13.30
CA LEU A 346 10.23 2.05 -13.15
C LEU A 346 8.86 1.43 -13.41
N GLN A 347 7.99 1.45 -12.39
CA GLN A 347 6.65 0.89 -12.50
C GLN A 347 5.63 2.00 -12.77
N LEU A 348 5.21 2.12 -14.02
CA LEU A 348 4.39 3.24 -14.44
C LEU A 348 2.97 3.17 -13.87
N SER A 349 2.44 4.33 -13.52
CA SER A 349 1.07 4.59 -13.09
C SER A 349 0.28 5.32 -14.17
N HIS A 350 -1.00 5.58 -13.91
CA HIS A 350 -1.86 6.37 -14.81
C HIS A 350 -1.37 7.82 -15.00
N LYS A 351 -0.53 8.35 -14.09
CA LYS A 351 0.09 9.69 -14.19
C LYS A 351 1.27 9.71 -15.17
N ASP A 352 1.85 8.54 -15.44
CA ASP A 352 3.09 8.40 -16.21
C ASP A 352 2.84 8.11 -17.69
N VAL A 353 1.57 7.96 -18.07
CA VAL A 353 1.14 7.70 -19.44
C VAL A 353 0.23 8.82 -19.95
N ASN A 354 0.27 9.08 -21.25
CA ASN A 354 -0.65 9.98 -21.91
C ASN A 354 -2.02 9.30 -22.05
N LEU A 355 -2.93 9.60 -21.12
CA LEU A 355 -4.28 9.01 -21.10
C LEU A 355 -5.08 9.27 -22.39
N GLY A 356 -4.86 10.41 -23.05
CA GLY A 356 -5.50 10.75 -24.32
C GLY A 356 -5.03 9.87 -25.48
N PHE A 357 -3.81 9.33 -25.42
CA PHE A 357 -3.24 8.47 -26.45
C PHE A 357 -4.01 7.16 -26.64
N PHE A 358 -4.66 6.66 -25.58
CA PHE A 358 -5.40 5.42 -25.61
C PHE A 358 -6.77 5.52 -26.30
N LYS A 359 -7.25 6.74 -26.60
CA LYS A 359 -8.51 6.93 -27.32
C LYS A 359 -8.41 6.26 -28.70
N GLY A 360 -9.27 5.27 -28.94
CA GLY A 360 -9.28 4.49 -30.18
C GLY A 360 -8.34 3.27 -30.20
N LEU A 361 -7.49 3.06 -29.18
CA LEU A 361 -6.56 1.91 -29.11
C LEU A 361 -7.09 0.73 -28.27
N LYS A 362 -8.39 0.72 -27.97
CA LYS A 362 -8.98 -0.24 -27.04
C LYS A 362 -8.77 -1.68 -27.48
N GLN A 363 -8.89 -1.99 -28.77
CA GLN A 363 -8.69 -3.34 -29.29
C GLN A 363 -7.22 -3.73 -29.25
N GLU A 364 -6.32 -2.84 -29.69
CA GLU A 364 -4.87 -3.00 -29.66
C GLU A 364 -4.31 -3.25 -28.25
N VAL A 365 -4.89 -2.59 -27.24
CA VAL A 365 -4.48 -2.78 -25.84
C VAL A 365 -5.06 -4.09 -25.27
N LEU A 366 -6.34 -4.40 -25.52
CA LEU A 366 -7.00 -5.57 -24.91
C LEU A 366 -6.54 -6.93 -25.47
N VAL A 367 -5.77 -6.96 -26.56
CA VAL A 367 -5.11 -8.20 -27.01
C VAL A 367 -3.88 -8.56 -26.19
N LEU A 368 -3.29 -7.59 -25.47
CA LEU A 368 -2.14 -7.80 -24.60
C LEU A 368 -2.55 -8.35 -23.23
N ARG A 369 -1.59 -8.93 -22.50
CA ARG A 369 -1.73 -9.47 -21.15
C ARG A 369 -0.62 -8.94 -20.25
N SER A 370 -0.87 -8.88 -18.95
CA SER A 370 0.17 -8.57 -17.97
C SER A 370 1.32 -9.59 -18.10
N GLY A 371 2.55 -9.10 -18.20
CA GLY A 371 3.75 -9.87 -18.50
C GLY A 371 4.20 -9.85 -19.96
N ASP A 372 3.36 -9.40 -20.91
CA ASP A 372 3.76 -9.33 -22.32
C ASP A 372 4.91 -8.32 -22.53
N ALA A 373 5.91 -8.71 -23.33
CA ALA A 373 7.02 -7.84 -23.67
C ALA A 373 6.59 -6.72 -24.64
N LEU A 374 7.18 -5.54 -24.44
CA LEU A 374 6.96 -4.33 -25.23
C LEU A 374 8.28 -3.80 -25.78
N ASN A 375 8.24 -3.27 -27.00
CA ASN A 375 9.36 -2.51 -27.55
C ASN A 375 9.23 -1.05 -27.10
N TYR A 376 10.33 -0.45 -26.65
CA TYR A 376 10.40 0.97 -26.33
C TYR A 376 11.13 1.73 -27.43
N ASN A 377 10.53 2.82 -27.91
CA ASN A 377 11.21 3.77 -28.79
C ASN A 377 10.63 5.18 -28.59
N ASN A 378 11.52 6.16 -28.35
CA ASN A 378 11.18 7.59 -28.25
C ASN A 378 9.92 7.86 -27.41
N PHE A 379 9.93 7.39 -26.16
CA PHE A 379 8.83 7.56 -25.20
C PHE A 379 7.49 6.94 -25.61
N CYS A 380 7.51 6.03 -26.58
CA CYS A 380 6.36 5.26 -27.02
C CYS A 380 6.65 3.77 -26.84
N LEU A 381 5.62 3.02 -26.44
CA LEU A 381 5.65 1.58 -26.25
C LEU A 381 4.88 0.91 -27.38
N TYR A 382 5.45 -0.14 -27.94
CA TYR A 382 4.94 -0.85 -29.10
C TYR A 382 4.73 -2.31 -28.75
N ASN A 383 3.65 -2.88 -29.27
CA ASN A 383 3.42 -4.32 -29.22
C ASN A 383 4.51 -5.03 -30.03
N THR A 384 5.21 -5.99 -29.43
CA THR A 384 6.33 -6.71 -30.02
C THR A 384 5.96 -7.52 -31.27
N LEU A 385 4.72 -7.99 -31.37
CA LEU A 385 4.24 -8.82 -32.48
C LEU A 385 3.71 -7.99 -33.66
N THR A 386 3.00 -6.90 -33.38
CA THR A 386 2.33 -6.10 -34.43
C THR A 386 3.07 -4.82 -34.79
N ASN A 387 4.06 -4.43 -33.97
CA ASN A 387 4.76 -3.15 -34.03
C ASN A 387 3.84 -1.91 -34.01
N LYS A 388 2.57 -2.09 -33.61
CA LYS A 388 1.64 -0.98 -33.39
C LYS A 388 1.95 -0.30 -32.06
N PRO A 389 1.82 1.04 -31.99
CA PRO A 389 1.97 1.74 -30.73
C PRO A 389 0.78 1.41 -29.81
N VAL A 390 1.08 1.14 -28.54
CA VAL A 390 0.08 0.72 -27.53
C VAL A 390 0.06 1.60 -26.30
N ALA A 391 1.10 2.40 -26.05
CA ALA A 391 1.10 3.42 -25.02
C ALA A 391 2.11 4.52 -25.36
N LYS A 392 1.86 5.73 -24.88
CA LYS A 392 2.80 6.86 -24.93
C LYS A 392 3.00 7.40 -23.53
N LEU A 393 4.24 7.71 -23.17
CA LEU A 393 4.56 8.27 -21.86
C LEU A 393 4.05 9.72 -21.72
N SER A 394 3.64 10.09 -20.52
CA SER A 394 3.24 11.48 -20.21
C SER A 394 4.43 12.42 -20.33
N GLN A 395 4.18 13.73 -20.47
CA GLN A 395 5.28 14.70 -20.57
C GLN A 395 6.18 14.68 -19.34
N ASN A 396 5.59 14.53 -18.15
CA ASN A 396 6.33 14.42 -16.90
C ASN A 396 7.23 13.19 -16.89
N MET A 397 6.71 12.03 -17.31
CA MET A 397 7.49 10.80 -17.36
C MET A 397 8.61 10.86 -18.42
N GLN A 398 8.41 11.59 -19.52
CA GLN A 398 9.48 11.86 -20.49
C GLN A 398 10.61 12.65 -19.85
N THR A 399 10.30 13.70 -19.08
CA THR A 399 11.30 14.46 -18.32
C THR A 399 12.01 13.59 -17.29
N THR A 400 11.28 12.73 -16.57
CA THR A 400 11.88 11.77 -15.63
C THR A 400 12.85 10.81 -16.33
N LEU A 401 12.48 10.24 -17.48
CA LEU A 401 13.36 9.36 -18.24
C LEU A 401 14.59 10.08 -18.79
N LEU A 402 14.46 11.34 -19.22
CA LEU A 402 15.61 12.15 -19.62
C LEU A 402 16.59 12.35 -18.45
N GLY A 403 16.08 12.62 -17.25
CA GLY A 403 16.93 12.73 -16.04
C GLY A 403 17.64 11.42 -15.68
N TRP A 404 17.04 10.27 -15.99
CA TRP A 404 17.73 8.96 -15.89
C TRP A 404 18.80 8.78 -16.97
N GLN A 405 18.51 9.20 -18.21
CA GLN A 405 19.48 9.16 -19.31
C GLN A 405 20.70 10.04 -19.05
N GLU A 406 20.53 11.20 -18.43
CA GLU A 406 21.64 12.06 -17.98
C GLU A 406 22.54 11.37 -16.95
N GLN A 407 21.98 10.44 -16.16
CA GLN A 407 22.71 9.60 -15.21
C GLN A 407 23.28 8.31 -15.85
N GLY A 408 23.16 8.15 -17.16
CA GLY A 408 23.66 6.99 -17.92
C GLY A 408 22.61 5.91 -18.22
N TYR A 409 21.46 5.93 -17.53
CA TYR A 409 20.47 4.87 -17.65
C TYR A 409 19.72 4.90 -18.99
N LYS A 410 19.55 3.73 -19.60
CA LYS A 410 18.75 3.53 -20.82
C LYS A 410 17.68 2.48 -20.60
N VAL A 411 16.55 2.63 -21.29
CA VAL A 411 15.50 1.59 -21.29
C VAL A 411 16.05 0.35 -21.99
N LYS A 412 16.30 -0.69 -21.18
CA LYS A 412 16.76 -2.01 -21.60
C LYS A 412 15.60 -2.87 -22.09
N SER A 413 14.48 -2.82 -21.37
CA SER A 413 13.27 -3.56 -21.74
C SER A 413 12.02 -2.91 -21.17
N ALA A 414 10.86 -3.25 -21.74
CA ALA A 414 9.56 -2.85 -21.23
C ALA A 414 8.61 -4.05 -21.24
N SER A 415 7.67 -4.09 -20.31
CA SER A 415 6.64 -5.13 -20.26
C SER A 415 5.31 -4.56 -19.76
N VAL A 416 4.21 -5.21 -20.12
CA VAL A 416 2.88 -4.86 -19.63
C VAL A 416 2.80 -5.20 -18.15
N ARG A 417 2.64 -4.19 -17.30
CA ARG A 417 2.37 -4.39 -15.87
C ARG A 417 0.90 -4.67 -15.66
N PHE A 418 0.04 -3.74 -16.07
CA PHE A 418 -1.41 -3.85 -15.95
C PHE A 418 -2.14 -3.31 -17.18
N ILE A 419 -3.33 -3.84 -17.44
CA ILE A 419 -4.30 -3.22 -18.34
C ILE A 419 -5.52 -2.87 -17.52
N VAL A 420 -5.96 -1.62 -17.64
CA VAL A 420 -6.93 -1.04 -16.73
C VAL A 420 -8.03 -0.32 -17.47
N ALA A 421 -9.25 -0.43 -16.96
CA ALA A 421 -10.38 0.38 -17.40
C ALA A 421 -10.24 1.78 -16.80
N TRP A 422 -10.25 2.81 -17.66
CA TRP A 422 -10.13 4.20 -17.26
C TRP A 422 -11.31 5.03 -17.78
N LYS A 423 -11.83 5.90 -16.92
CA LYS A 423 -12.79 6.94 -17.26
C LYS A 423 -12.44 8.21 -16.46
N PRO A 424 -12.25 9.38 -17.11
CA PRO A 424 -12.03 10.64 -16.41
C PRO A 424 -13.17 10.95 -15.43
N LYS A 425 -12.87 11.63 -14.32
CA LYS A 425 -13.90 12.01 -13.33
C LYS A 425 -14.99 12.92 -13.92
N ASP A 426 -14.59 13.82 -14.82
CA ASP A 426 -15.48 14.77 -15.49
C ASP A 426 -16.06 14.25 -16.82
N ALA A 427 -15.85 12.96 -17.12
CA ALA A 427 -16.36 12.35 -18.33
C ALA A 427 -17.89 12.37 -18.35
N GLN A 428 -18.48 12.64 -19.52
CA GLN A 428 -19.93 12.59 -19.68
C GLN A 428 -20.46 11.17 -19.35
N LYS A 429 -21.71 11.07 -18.91
CA LYS A 429 -22.30 9.78 -18.46
C LYS A 429 -22.21 8.69 -19.53
N ASP A 430 -22.31 9.06 -20.79
CA ASP A 430 -22.27 8.24 -21.99
C ASP A 430 -20.87 7.96 -22.55
N GLU A 431 -19.82 8.66 -22.09
CA GLU A 431 -18.45 8.40 -22.56
C GLU A 431 -18.00 6.99 -22.15
N SER A 432 -17.54 6.22 -23.14
CA SER A 432 -17.11 4.83 -22.95
C SER A 432 -15.77 4.74 -22.22
N GLU A 433 -15.62 3.72 -21.37
CA GLU A 433 -14.33 3.41 -20.73
C GLU A 433 -13.24 3.08 -21.76
N THR A 434 -12.06 3.66 -21.57
CA THR A 434 -10.85 3.39 -22.36
C THR A 434 -10.03 2.29 -21.68
N ALA A 435 -9.36 1.44 -22.46
CA ALA A 435 -8.36 0.50 -21.94
C ALA A 435 -6.99 1.19 -21.92
N VAL A 436 -6.40 1.33 -20.73
CA VAL A 436 -5.10 1.97 -20.50
C VAL A 436 -4.09 0.89 -20.13
N LEU A 437 -2.94 0.92 -20.81
CA LEU A 437 -1.80 0.05 -20.52
C LEU A 437 -0.85 0.77 -19.59
N LEU A 438 -0.50 0.12 -18.49
CA LEU A 438 0.55 0.52 -17.56
C LEU A 438 1.72 -0.45 -17.72
N ALA A 439 2.95 0.05 -17.76
CA ALA A 439 4.13 -0.75 -18.07
C ALA A 439 5.16 -0.71 -16.94
N ASP A 440 5.97 -1.76 -16.87
CA ASP A 440 7.25 -1.74 -16.16
C ASP A 440 8.35 -1.45 -17.18
N LEU A 441 9.22 -0.48 -16.89
CA LEU A 441 10.41 -0.16 -17.68
C LEU A 441 11.65 -0.58 -16.89
N VAL A 442 12.44 -1.49 -17.44
CA VAL A 442 13.76 -1.81 -16.89
C VAL A 442 14.76 -0.85 -17.50
N LEU A 443 15.42 -0.07 -16.65
CA LEU A 443 16.53 0.80 -17.01
C LEU A 443 17.85 0.15 -16.62
N SER A 444 18.88 0.32 -17.44
CA SER A 444 20.25 -0.11 -17.12
C SER A 444 21.28 0.96 -17.45
N LEU A 445 22.36 1.04 -16.67
CA LEU A 445 23.52 1.91 -16.93
C LEU A 445 24.23 1.61 -18.25
#